data_AF-A0A5D2L9U1-F1
#
_entry.id   AF-A0A5D2L9U1-F1
#
_cell.length_a   1.000
_cell.length_b   1.000
_cell.length_c   1.000
_cell.angle_alpha   90.00
_cell.angle_beta   90.00
_cell.angle_gamma   90.00
#
_symmetry.space_group_name_H-M   'P 1'
#
loop_
_entity.id
_entity.type
_entity.pdbx_description
1 polymer ?
#
loop_
_entity_poly.entity_id
_entity_poly.type
_entity_poly.pdbx_seq_one_letter_code
_entity_poly.pdbx_strand_id
1 'polypeptide(L)' 'MDNPLSQNPGPRSRATHWKQTVLYLEDVLTICEGETIIGSMTVAPNKKNPRDVDIMVKYSLSGRRCVVSRVQFYKMR' A
#
# COMPACT_ATOMS: atom_id res chain seq x y z
N MET A 1 -4.13 -5.58 35.41
CA MET A 1 -4.86 -5.56 34.13
C MET A 1 -4.07 -4.67 33.21
N ASP A 2 -3.18 -5.26 32.41
CA ASP A 2 -2.26 -4.51 31.55
C ASP A 2 -3.01 -4.03 30.31
N ASN A 3 -3.14 -2.71 30.16
CA ASN A 3 -3.65 -2.09 28.95
C ASN A 3 -2.45 -1.86 28.01
N PRO A 4 -2.27 -2.63 26.92
CA PRO A 4 -1.11 -2.45 26.07
C PRO A 4 -1.23 -1.09 25.36
N LEU A 5 -0.24 -0.22 25.57
CA LEU A 5 -0.11 1.07 24.88
C LEU A 5 0.11 0.81 23.39
N SER A 6 -0.96 0.72 22.61
CA SER A 6 -0.91 0.58 21.15
C SER A 6 -1.08 1.94 20.48
N GLN A 7 -0.14 2.29 19.60
CA GLN A 7 -0.25 3.47 18.75
C GLN A 7 -0.74 3.05 17.36
N ASN A 8 -1.84 3.63 16.89
CA ASN A 8 -2.41 3.36 15.58
C ASN A 8 -2.26 4.60 14.67
N PRO A 9 -1.37 4.59 13.66
CA PRO A 9 -1.16 5.72 12.74
C PRO A 9 -2.19 5.79 11.59
N GLY A 10 -3.32 5.10 11.70
CA GLY A 10 -4.38 5.11 10.72
C GLY A 10 -4.91 6.52 10.39
N PRO A 11 -5.46 6.73 9.19
CA PRO A 11 -5.90 8.06 8.73
C PRO A 11 -7.05 8.64 9.56
N ARG A 12 -7.82 7.79 10.25
CA ARG A 12 -8.90 8.19 11.17
C ARG A 12 -8.45 8.30 12.63
N SER A 13 -7.17 8.07 12.91
CA SER A 13 -6.58 8.21 14.24
C SER A 13 -5.97 9.60 14.42
N ARG A 14 -5.61 9.94 15.66
CA ARG A 14 -4.84 11.16 15.94
C ARG A 14 -3.52 11.10 15.16
N ALA A 15 -3.20 12.18 14.45
CA ALA A 15 -1.97 12.30 13.70
C ALA A 15 -0.74 12.07 14.60
N THR A 16 0.17 11.23 14.12
CA THR A 16 1.48 11.01 14.73
C THR A 16 2.56 11.67 13.88
N HIS A 17 3.79 11.79 14.39
CA HIS A 17 4.91 12.33 13.61
C HIS A 17 5.28 11.47 12.40
N TRP A 18 4.90 10.19 12.40
CA TRP A 18 5.11 9.26 11.28
C TRP A 18 4.21 9.54 10.08
N LYS A 19 3.11 10.30 10.25
CA LYS A 19 2.09 10.51 9.22
C LYS A 19 1.67 9.16 8.58
N GLN A 20 1.48 9.12 7.26
CA GLN A 20 1.17 7.95 6.46
C GLN A 20 2.05 7.91 5.21
N THR A 21 2.27 6.70 4.68
CA THR A 21 2.96 6.47 3.40
C THR A 21 1.94 6.23 2.30
N VAL A 22 2.06 6.96 1.19
CA VAL A 22 1.20 6.82 0.00
C VAL A 22 2.01 6.23 -1.15
N LEU A 23 1.48 5.17 -1.77
CA LEU A 23 2.04 4.55 -2.97
C LEU A 23 1.09 4.83 -4.15
N TYR A 24 1.54 5.64 -5.10
CA TYR A 24 0.74 6.01 -6.26
C TYR A 24 0.77 4.92 -7.33
N LEU A 25 -0.41 4.40 -7.67
CA LEU A 25 -0.57 3.50 -8.80
C LEU A 25 -0.27 4.23 -10.11
N GLU A 26 0.33 3.54 -11.08
CA GLU A 26 0.55 4.08 -12.43
C GLU A 26 -0.77 4.36 -13.16
N ASP A 27 -1.76 3.51 -12.94
CA ASP A 27 -3.10 3.61 -13.55
C ASP A 27 -4.09 4.25 -12.56
N VAL A 28 -4.93 5.17 -13.07
CA VAL A 28 -6.13 5.63 -12.34
C VAL A 28 -7.23 4.57 -12.49
N LEU A 29 -7.64 3.96 -11.38
CA LEU A 29 -8.63 2.88 -11.41
C LEU A 29 -10.05 3.44 -11.26
N THR A 30 -10.90 3.18 -12.25
CA THR A 30 -12.34 3.43 -12.14
C THR A 30 -13.02 2.21 -11.53
N ILE A 31 -13.49 2.35 -10.29
CA ILE A 31 -14.13 1.27 -9.52
C ILE A 31 -15.57 1.64 -9.18
N CYS A 32 -16.46 0.65 -9.19
CA CYS A 32 -17.84 0.80 -8.74
C CYS A 32 -18.05 0.15 -7.37
N GLU A 33 -19.10 0.58 -6.65
CA GLU A 33 -19.51 -0.07 -5.40
C GLU A 33 -19.72 -1.58 -5.60
N GLY A 34 -19.20 -2.38 -4.66
CA GLY A 34 -19.22 -3.84 -4.70
C GLY A 34 -18.07 -4.50 -5.48
N GLU A 35 -17.29 -3.74 -6.26
CA GLU A 35 -16.11 -4.27 -6.94
C GLU A 35 -14.90 -4.33 -5.99
N THR A 36 -13.99 -5.28 -6.24
CA THR A 36 -12.84 -5.53 -5.35
C THR A 36 -11.53 -5.48 -6.13
N ILE A 37 -10.55 -4.77 -5.58
CA ILE A 37 -9.16 -4.84 -6.01
C ILE A 37 -8.51 -5.99 -5.26
N ILE A 38 -7.91 -6.92 -5.99
CA ILE A 38 -7.21 -8.08 -5.43
C ILE A 38 -5.73 -7.92 -5.72
N GLY A 39 -4.87 -8.33 -4.79
CA GLY A 39 -3.44 -8.13 -4.96
C GLY A 39 -2.60 -8.73 -3.86
N SER A 40 -1.30 -8.51 -3.98
CA SER A 40 -0.33 -8.81 -2.94
C SER A 40 0.76 -7.74 -2.91
N MET A 41 1.39 -7.57 -1.76
CA MET A 41 2.51 -6.66 -1.59
C MET A 41 3.66 -7.38 -0.91
N THR A 42 4.88 -7.15 -1.40
CA THR A 42 6.11 -7.59 -0.73
C THR A 42 6.94 -6.38 -0.34
N VAL A 43 7.50 -6.41 0.86
CA VAL A 43 8.34 -5.35 1.41
C VAL A 43 9.62 -6.00 1.90
N ALA A 44 10.77 -5.55 1.39
CA ALA A 44 12.06 -6.11 1.75
C ALA A 44 13.15 -5.04 1.82
N PRO A 45 14.16 -5.18 2.71
CA PRO A 45 15.35 -4.34 2.67
C PRO A 45 16.05 -4.44 1.32
N ASN A 46 16.51 -3.31 0.78
CA ASN A 46 17.25 -3.31 -0.47
C ASN A 46 18.60 -4.02 -0.31
N LYS A 47 19.00 -4.78 -1.33
CA LYS A 47 20.25 -5.57 -1.33
C LYS A 47 21.53 -4.73 -1.20
N LYS A 48 21.53 -3.49 -1.69
CA LYS A 48 22.72 -2.62 -1.70
C LYS A 48 22.81 -1.76 -0.44
N ASN A 49 21.70 -1.15 -0.02
CA ASN A 49 21.60 -0.38 1.20
C ASN A 49 20.45 -0.93 2.05
N PRO A 50 20.69 -1.62 3.17
CA PRO A 50 19.63 -2.21 3.98
C PRO A 50 18.74 -1.17 4.68
N ARG A 51 19.09 0.12 4.63
CA ARG A 51 18.22 1.22 5.07
C ARG A 51 17.18 1.64 4.02
N ASP A 52 17.43 1.35 2.74
CA ASP A 52 16.43 1.53 1.69
C ASP A 52 15.45 0.35 1.75
N VAL A 53 14.19 0.60 1.37
CA VAL A 53 13.16 -0.44 1.30
C VAL A 53 12.68 -0.59 -0.13
N ASP A 54 12.75 -1.82 -0.65
CA ASP A 54 12.14 -2.20 -1.92
C ASP A 54 10.72 -2.72 -1.66
N ILE A 55 9.74 -2.17 -2.37
CA ILE A 55 8.33 -2.55 -2.27
C ILE A 55 7.86 -2.99 -3.65
N MET A 56 7.22 -4.15 -3.75
CA MET A 56 6.52 -4.60 -4.96
C MET A 56 5.04 -4.73 -4.63
N VAL A 57 4.20 -4.11 -5.45
CA VAL A 57 2.73 -4.18 -5.35
C VAL A 57 2.21 -4.85 -6.61
N LYS A 58 1.49 -5.96 -6.43
CA LYS A 58 0.71 -6.61 -7.50
C LYS A 58 -0.75 -6.29 -7.24
N TYR A 59 -1.46 -5.81 -8.25
CA TYR A 59 -2.89 -5.54 -8.13
C TYR A 59 -3.62 -5.88 -9.42
N SER A 60 -4.87 -6.31 -9.27
CA SER A 60 -5.81 -6.51 -10.35
C SER A 60 -7.19 -6.06 -9.94
N LEU A 61 -7.91 -5.53 -10.92
CA LEU A 61 -9.33 -5.18 -10.83
C LEU A 61 -9.99 -5.71 -12.09
N SER A 62 -11.08 -6.46 -11.93
CA SER A 62 -11.94 -6.89 -13.02
C SER A 62 -13.33 -6.32 -12.80
N GLY A 63 -13.45 -5.00 -12.98
CA GLY A 63 -14.69 -4.26 -12.80
C GLY A 63 -15.44 -4.05 -14.12
N ARG A 64 -16.64 -3.45 -14.01
CA ARG A 64 -17.52 -3.15 -15.14
C ARG A 64 -16.97 -2.09 -16.09
N ARG A 65 -16.18 -1.14 -15.55
CA ARG A 65 -15.65 0.02 -16.28
C ARG A 65 -14.13 0.00 -16.43
N CYS A 66 -13.45 -0.92 -15.75
CA CYS A 66 -12.00 -1.01 -15.73
C CYS A 66 -11.58 -2.46 -15.52
N VAL A 67 -10.73 -2.97 -16.39
CA VAL A 67 -10.04 -4.26 -16.23
C VAL A 67 -8.55 -4.00 -16.29
N VAL A 68 -7.84 -4.29 -15.20
CA VAL A 68 -6.40 -4.05 -15.07
C VAL A 68 -5.73 -5.17 -14.30
N SER A 69 -4.48 -5.46 -14.66
CA SER A 69 -3.58 -6.34 -13.91
C SER A 69 -2.16 -5.82 -14.05
N ARG A 70 -1.52 -5.47 -12.94
CA ARG A 70 -0.22 -4.79 -12.92
C ARG A 70 0.65 -5.26 -11.77
N VAL A 71 1.96 -5.11 -11.98
CA VAL A 71 3.00 -5.25 -10.96
C VAL A 71 3.82 -3.97 -10.99
N GLN A 72 3.89 -3.28 -9.86
CA GLN A 72 4.62 -2.02 -9.72
C GLN A 72 5.68 -2.14 -8.64
N PHE A 73 6.83 -1.51 -8.88
CA PHE A 73 7.96 -1.50 -7.97
C PHE A 73 8.22 -0.09 -7.47
N TYR A 74 8.42 0.04 -6.15
CA TYR A 74 8.77 1.28 -5.49
C TYR A 74 10.06 1.09 -4.71
N LYS A 75 10.79 2.19 -4.55
CA LYS A 75 11.98 2.24 -3.71
C LYS A 75 11.89 3.42 -2.76
N MET A 76 11.86 3.12 -1.46
CA MET A 76 11.96 4.11 -0.39
C MET A 76 13.43 4.29 -0.03
N ARG A 77 13.90 5.54 0.01
CA ARG A 77 15.29 5.92 0.29
C ARG A 77 15.33 7.02 1.34
#